data_AF-A0A139MHT9-F1
#
_entry.id   AF-A0A139MHT9-F1
#
_cell.length_a   1.000
_cell.length_b   1.000
_cell.length_c   1.000
_cell.angle_alpha   90.00
_cell.angle_beta   90.00
_cell.angle_gamma   90.00
#
_symmetry.space_group_name_H-M   'P 1'
#
loop_
_entity.id
_entity.type
_entity.pdbx_description
1 polymer ?
#
loop_
_entity_poly.entity_id
_entity_poly.type
_entity_poly.pdbx_seq_one_letter_code
_entity_poly.pdbx_strand_id
1 'polypeptide(L)' 'MIKQLKQTNTIDEVNELLDRGWILISENNASFILGANEEVWEKEKTT' A
#
# COMPACT_ATOMS: atom_id res chain seq x y z
N MET A 1 0.70 -13.67 1.15
CA MET A 1 1.93 -13.33 0.41
C MET A 1 1.71 -11.97 -0.24
N ILE A 2 2.69 -11.06 -0.18
CA ILE A 2 2.61 -9.74 -0.83
C ILE A 2 2.84 -9.91 -2.33
N LYS A 3 1.93 -9.37 -3.15
CA LYS A 3 2.00 -9.43 -4.62
C LYS A 3 2.57 -8.15 -5.23
N GLN A 4 2.29 -7.01 -4.61
CA GLN A 4 2.69 -5.69 -5.10
C GLN A 4 3.24 -4.86 -3.94
N LEU A 5 4.27 -4.06 -4.22
CA LEU A 5 4.81 -3.05 -3.31
C LEU A 5 4.59 -1.67 -3.90
N LYS A 6 4.31 -0.70 -3.04
CA LYS A 6 4.21 0.71 -3.40
C LYS A 6 4.94 1.54 -2.35
N GLN A 7 5.75 2.48 -2.84
CA GLN A 7 6.45 3.44 -2.00
C GLN A 7 5.80 4.81 -2.18
N THR A 8 5.52 5.50 -1.08
CA THR A 8 5.01 6.87 -1.05
C THR A 8 5.73 7.67 0.03
N ASN A 9 5.66 8.99 -0.03
CA ASN A 9 6.22 9.91 0.95
C ASN A 9 5.15 10.83 1.58
N THR A 10 3.87 10.62 1.27
CA THR A 10 2.77 11.43 1.79
C THR A 10 1.87 10.62 2.71
N ILE A 11 1.49 11.20 3.83
CA ILE A 11 0.58 10.55 4.79
C ILE A 11 -0.80 10.32 4.17
N ASP A 12 -1.26 11.23 3.30
CA ASP A 12 -2.56 11.11 2.64
C ASP A 12 -2.64 9.85 1.76
N GLU A 13 -1.60 9.60 0.95
CA GLU A 13 -1.57 8.40 0.11
C GLU A 13 -1.40 7.12 0.94
N VAL A 14 -0.66 7.17 2.05
CA VAL A 14 -0.58 6.04 3.00
C VAL A 14 -1.96 5.70 3.53
N ASN A 15 -2.72 6.70 4.01
CA ASN A 15 -4.05 6.49 4.56
C ASN A 15 -5.01 5.93 3.50
N GLU A 16 -4.99 6.48 2.28
CA GLU A 16 -5.79 5.91 1.18
C GLU A 16 -5.45 4.45 0.89
N LEU A 17 -4.16 4.10 0.85
CA LEU A 17 -3.73 2.73 0.60
C LEU A 17 -4.13 1.79 1.74
N LEU A 18 -4.01 2.22 3.00
CA LEU A 18 -4.46 1.48 4.17
C LEU A 18 -5.98 1.24 4.15
N ASP A 19 -6.78 2.25 3.80
CA ASP A 19 -8.23 2.13 3.65
C ASP A 19 -8.62 1.14 2.54
N ARG A 20 -7.80 1.04 1.48
CA ARG A 20 -7.95 0.04 0.41
C ARG A 20 -7.46 -1.36 0.79
N GLY A 21 -6.93 -1.53 2.01
CA GLY A 21 -6.49 -2.81 2.56
C GLY A 21 -5.01 -3.14 2.30
N TRP A 22 -4.21 -2.20 1.80
CA TRP A 22 -2.76 -2.36 1.77
C TRP A 22 -2.20 -2.40 3.20
N ILE A 23 -1.04 -3.03 3.36
CA ILE A 23 -0.39 -3.22 4.66
C ILE A 23 0.90 -2.42 4.67
N LEU A 24 1.13 -1.60 5.70
CA LEU A 24 2.42 -0.94 5.91
C LEU A 24 3.50 -1.96 6.25
N ILE A 25 4.57 -2.00 5.45
CA ILE A 25 5.69 -2.94 5.61
C ILE A 25 6.88 -2.25 6.28
N SER A 26 7.16 -1.00 5.90
CA SER A 26 8.29 -0.24 6.42
C SER A 26 8.00 1.25 6.31
N GLU A 27 8.49 2.01 7.28
CA GLU A 27 8.47 3.46 7.25
C GLU A 27 9.83 4.02 7.69
N ASN A 28 10.18 5.17 7.12
CA ASN A 28 11.31 5.99 7.54
C ASN A 28 10.91 7.47 7.40
N ASN A 29 11.79 8.38 7.83
CA ASN A 29 11.52 9.82 7.83
C ASN A 29 11.22 10.44 6.45
N ALA A 30 11.51 9.74 5.35
CA ALA A 30 11.33 10.22 3.99
C ALA A 30 10.34 9.40 3.17
N SER A 31 9.98 8.18 3.59
CA SER A 31 9.09 7.31 2.83
C SER A 31 8.41 6.20 3.63
N PHE A 32 7.28 5.77 3.11
CA PHE A 32 6.48 4.63 3.52
C PHE A 32 6.48 3.58 2.41
N ILE A 33 6.58 2.32 2.78
CA ILE A 33 6.48 1.18 1.88
C ILE A 33 5.28 0.35 2.31
N LEU A 34 4.32 0.21 1.42
CA LEU A 34 3.12 -0.58 1.61
C LEU A 34 3.10 -1.75 0.65
N GLY A 35 2.46 -2.85 1.07
CA GLY A 35 2.26 -4.03 0.24
C GLY A 35 0.79 -4.42 0.13
N ALA A 36 0.37 -4.76 -1.09
CA ALA A 36 -0.90 -5.40 -1.36
C ALA A 36 -0.72 -6.91 -1.42
N ASN A 37 -1.63 -7.64 -0.77
CA ASN A 37 -1.77 -9.08 -1.00
C ASN A 37 -2.55 -9.34 -2.30
N GLU A 38 -2.75 -10.60 -2.65
CA GLU A 38 -3.46 -10.99 -3.88
C GLU A 38 -4.89 -10.44 -3.95
N GLU A 39 -5.64 -10.49 -2.84
CA GLU A 39 -7.01 -9.99 -2.79
C GLU A 39 -7.08 -8.48 -3.07
N VAL A 40 -6.22 -7.70 -2.41
CA VAL A 40 -6.16 -6.23 -2.56
C VAL A 40 -5.71 -5.87 -3.98
N TRP A 41 -4.74 -6.60 -4.52
CA TRP A 41 -4.25 -6.37 -5.88
C TRP A 41 -5.30 -6.66 -6.94
N GLU A 42 -6.08 -7.74 -6.81
CA GLU A 42 -7.15 -8.02 -7.76
C GLU A 42 -8.29 -6.99 -7.68
N LYS A 43 -8.54 -6.39 -6.50
CA LYS A 43 -9.51 -5.28 -6.33
C LYS A 43 -9.05 -3.96 -6.98
N GLU A 44 -7.75 -3.67 -6.96
CA GLU A 44 -7.19 -2.47 -7.60
C GLU A 44 -7.24 -2.56 -9.13
N LYS A 45 -7.19 -3.76 -9.73
CA LYS A 45 -7.31 -3.93 -11.18
C LYS A 45 -8.72 -3.67 -11.72
N THR A 46 -9.74 -3.83 -10.88
CA THR A 46 -11.15 -3.70 -11.26
C THR A 46 -11.73 -2.32 -10.95
N THR A 47 -10.95 -1.45 -10.30
CA THR A 47 -11.29 -0.06 -9.98
C THR A 47 -10.65 0.89 -10.98
#